data_AF-A0A2E2AWL8-F1
#
_entry.id   AF-A0A2E2AWL8-F1
#
_cell.length_a   1.000
_cell.length_b   1.000
_cell.length_c   1.000
_cell.angle_alpha   90.00
_cell.angle_beta   90.00
_cell.angle_gamma   90.00
#
_symmetry.space_group_name_H-M   'P 1'
#
loop_
_entity.id
_entity.type
_entity.pdbx_description
1 polymer ?
#
loop_
_entity_poly.entity_id
_entity_poly.type
_entity_poly.pdbx_seq_one_letter_code
_entity_poly.pdbx_strand_id
1 'polypeptide(L)'
;MPRPHRHRNVSFQVINDHLEMHVVFPKQPSRDYVHRCSRDVFREVAYTIEDYAAGGTTLDQIVQAIDAPYTQVNVALGFMKERGCVEVHHRRIFPASDIVYEDAMIEFMHLADH
;
A
#
# COMPACT_ATOMS: atom_id res chain seq x y z
N MET A 1 3.84 7.50 29.73
CA MET A 1 5.14 7.23 29.10
C MET A 1 4.93 7.01 27.61
N PRO A 2 5.61 7.74 26.71
CA PRO A 2 5.56 7.42 25.29
C PRO A 2 6.18 6.03 25.09
N ARG A 3 5.49 5.14 24.38
CA ARG A 3 6.08 3.86 23.97
C ARG A 3 7.34 4.20 23.17
N PRO A 4 8.51 3.59 23.47
CA PRO A 4 9.67 3.78 22.63
C PRO A 4 9.27 3.45 21.19
N HIS A 5 9.49 4.39 20.26
CA HIS A 5 9.23 4.16 18.86
C HIS A 5 9.97 2.87 18.46
N ARG A 6 9.22 1.81 18.19
CA ARG A 6 9.78 0.58 17.64
C ARG A 6 10.26 0.95 16.25
N HIS A 7 11.57 1.19 16.13
CA HIS A 7 12.22 1.36 14.84
C HIS A 7 11.98 0.09 14.03
N ARG A 8 11.20 0.22 12.95
CA ARG A 8 10.91 -0.85 11.99
C ARG A 8 11.37 -0.36 10.63
N ASN A 9 11.95 -1.26 9.86
CA ASN A 9 12.24 -1.02 8.45
C ASN A 9 11.15 -1.72 7.64
N VAL A 10 10.67 -1.04 6.62
CA VAL A 10 9.67 -1.56 5.68
C VAL A 10 10.32 -1.57 4.30
N SER A 11 10.16 -2.65 3.57
CA SER A 11 10.54 -2.74 2.16
C SER A 11 9.50 -3.52 1.37
N PHE A 12 9.45 -3.29 0.07
CA PHE A 12 8.51 -3.93 -0.84
C PHE A 12 9.22 -4.72 -1.92
N GLN A 13 8.63 -5.85 -2.31
CA GLN A 13 9.11 -6.72 -3.39
C GLN A 13 7.92 -7.28 -4.16
N VAL A 14 8.07 -7.56 -5.45
CA VAL A 14 7.08 -8.31 -6.22
C VAL A 14 7.58 -9.73 -6.42
N ILE A 15 6.84 -10.71 -5.89
CA ILE A 15 7.19 -12.14 -5.98
C ILE A 15 5.96 -12.90 -6.45
N ASN A 16 6.08 -13.65 -7.56
CA ASN A 16 4.99 -14.44 -8.14
C ASN A 16 3.69 -13.62 -8.31
N ASP A 17 3.79 -12.41 -8.88
CA ASP A 17 2.66 -11.49 -9.11
C ASP A 17 1.94 -11.02 -7.82
N HIS A 18 2.64 -11.10 -6.68
CA HIS A 18 2.18 -10.55 -5.41
C HIS A 18 3.15 -9.47 -4.92
N LEU A 19 2.59 -8.35 -4.47
CA LEU A 19 3.32 -7.34 -3.73
C LEU A 19 3.50 -7.81 -2.27
N GLU A 20 4.74 -8.02 -1.87
CA GLU A 20 5.12 -8.34 -0.50
C GLU A 20 5.60 -7.09 0.24
N MET A 21 5.08 -6.88 1.45
CA MET A 21 5.58 -5.91 2.41
C MET A 21 6.38 -6.65 3.49
N HIS A 22 7.68 -6.44 3.50
CA HIS A 22 8.60 -7.00 4.49
C HIS A 22 8.78 -6.00 5.62
N VAL A 23 8.47 -6.41 6.86
CA VAL A 23 8.64 -5.58 8.05
C VAL A 23 9.70 -6.21 8.95
N VAL A 24 10.82 -5.50 9.10
CA VAL A 24 11.98 -5.95 9.87
C VAL A 24 12.16 -5.09 11.13
N PHE A 25 12.40 -5.74 12.26
CA PHE A 25 12.73 -5.10 13.54
C PHE A 25 14.21 -5.37 13.88
N PRO A 26 15.13 -4.43 13.64
CA PRO A 26 16.58 -4.66 13.79
C PRO A 26 17.01 -5.16 15.18
N LYS A 27 16.25 -4.80 16.22
CA LYS A 27 16.52 -5.20 17.61
C LYS A 27 15.70 -6.42 18.08
N GLN A 28 14.76 -6.91 17.28
CA GLN A 28 13.84 -8.02 17.61
C GLN A 28 13.51 -8.88 16.35
N PRO A 29 14.48 -9.59 15.73
CA PRO A 29 14.26 -10.29 14.45
C PRO A 29 13.17 -11.37 14.49
N SER A 30 12.91 -11.97 15.65
CA SER A 30 11.82 -12.95 15.84
C SER A 30 10.42 -12.35 15.65
N ARG A 31 10.31 -11.03 15.46
CA ARG A 31 9.06 -10.31 15.21
C ARG A 31 8.96 -9.81 13.77
N ASP A 32 9.89 -10.17 12.91
CA ASP A 32 9.84 -9.87 11.48
C ASP A 32 8.66 -10.60 10.86
N TYR A 33 8.01 -9.98 9.89
CA TYR A 33 6.88 -10.58 9.19
C TYR A 33 6.74 -10.05 7.77
N VAL A 34 6.00 -10.82 6.98
CA VAL A 34 5.64 -10.48 5.61
C VAL A 34 4.11 -10.42 5.50
N HIS A 35 3.62 -9.36 4.88
CA HIS A 35 2.26 -9.31 4.37
C HIS A 35 2.29 -9.34 2.85
N ARG A 36 1.24 -9.88 2.24
CA ARG A 36 1.13 -10.00 0.79
C ARG A 36 -0.15 -9.34 0.30
N CYS A 37 -0.09 -8.76 -0.89
CA CYS A 37 -1.22 -8.28 -1.66
C CYS A 37 -1.13 -8.89 -3.06
N SER A 38 -2.22 -9.51 -3.51
CA SER A 38 -2.31 -9.96 -4.90
C SER A 38 -2.33 -8.76 -5.86
N ARG A 39 -1.83 -8.94 -7.08
CA ARG A 39 -1.90 -7.91 -8.11
C ARG A 39 -3.31 -7.41 -8.38
N ASP A 40 -4.30 -8.31 -8.38
CA ASP A 40 -5.69 -7.92 -8.59
C ASP A 40 -6.20 -6.98 -7.49
N VAL A 41 -5.98 -7.33 -6.22
CA VAL A 41 -6.36 -6.43 -5.13
C VAL A 41 -5.59 -5.11 -5.20
N PHE A 42 -4.29 -5.15 -5.54
CA PHE A 42 -3.49 -3.94 -5.72
C PHE A 42 -4.09 -3.00 -6.79
N ARG A 43 -4.46 -3.55 -7.95
CA ARG A 43 -5.12 -2.85 -9.06
C ARG A 43 -6.45 -2.25 -8.64
N GLU A 44 -7.31 -3.04 -8.00
CA GLU A 44 -8.63 -2.58 -7.55
C GLU A 44 -8.52 -1.46 -6.50
N VAL A 45 -7.52 -1.52 -5.61
CA VAL A 45 -7.23 -0.42 -4.67
C VAL A 45 -6.88 0.86 -5.41
N ALA A 46 -6.03 0.77 -6.45
CA ALA A 46 -5.61 1.95 -7.22
C ALA A 46 -6.80 2.59 -7.96
N TYR A 47 -7.59 1.77 -8.67
CA TYR A 47 -8.82 2.22 -9.33
C TYR A 47 -9.81 2.85 -8.36
N THR A 48 -10.00 2.24 -7.19
CA THR A 48 -10.90 2.78 -6.18
C THR A 48 -10.45 4.17 -5.72
N ILE A 49 -9.15 4.40 -5.54
CA ILE A 49 -8.63 5.71 -5.13
C ILE A 49 -8.90 6.76 -6.22
N GLU A 50 -8.78 6.38 -7.49
CA GLU A 50 -9.11 7.23 -8.64
C GLU A 50 -10.59 7.62 -8.66
N ASP A 51 -11.50 6.65 -8.45
CA ASP A 51 -12.95 6.90 -8.38
C ASP A 51 -13.33 7.88 -7.26
N TYR A 52 -12.55 7.91 -6.18
CA TYR A 52 -12.77 8.81 -5.04
C TYR A 52 -11.94 10.11 -5.10
N ALA A 53 -11.27 10.43 -6.21
CA ALA A 53 -10.32 11.55 -6.32
C ALA A 53 -10.86 12.88 -5.77
N ALA A 54 -12.11 13.23 -6.08
CA ALA A 54 -12.72 14.51 -5.71
C ALA A 54 -12.87 14.73 -4.18
N GLY A 55 -12.99 13.66 -3.40
CA GLY A 55 -13.19 13.73 -1.95
C GLY A 55 -12.13 12.99 -1.13
N GLY A 56 -11.22 12.28 -1.79
CA GLY A 56 -10.34 11.29 -1.18
C GLY A 56 -11.12 10.09 -0.63
N THR A 57 -10.40 9.08 -0.15
CA THR A 57 -10.99 7.86 0.42
C THR A 57 -10.32 7.48 1.74
N THR A 58 -10.83 6.45 2.42
CA THR A 58 -10.22 5.87 3.62
C THR A 58 -9.96 4.38 3.40
N LEU A 59 -9.11 3.79 4.26
CA LEU A 59 -8.88 2.34 4.26
C LEU A 59 -10.20 1.56 4.35
N ASP A 60 -11.10 1.96 5.25
CA ASP A 60 -12.39 1.29 5.45
C ASP A 60 -13.28 1.40 4.21
N GLN A 61 -13.32 2.58 3.57
CA GLN A 61 -14.09 2.79 2.35
C GLN A 61 -13.57 1.91 1.20
N ILE A 62 -12.25 1.82 1.02
CA ILE A 62 -11.66 0.95 0.00
C ILE A 62 -12.00 -0.51 0.28
N VAL A 63 -11.76 -0.99 1.50
CA VAL A 63 -12.07 -2.38 1.90
C VAL A 63 -13.53 -2.73 1.63
N GLN A 64 -14.45 -1.81 1.95
CA GLN A 64 -15.88 -2.01 1.69
C GLN A 64 -16.22 -1.99 0.20
N ALA A 65 -15.56 -1.14 -0.60
CA ALA A 65 -15.84 -1.00 -2.02
C ALA A 65 -15.42 -2.24 -2.82
N ILE A 66 -14.27 -2.84 -2.50
CA ILE A 66 -13.69 -3.94 -3.29
C ILE A 66 -13.81 -5.31 -2.60
N ASP A 67 -14.44 -5.38 -1.43
CA ASP A 67 -14.60 -6.60 -0.61
C ASP A 67 -13.28 -7.38 -0.42
N ALA A 68 -12.20 -6.67 -0.08
CA ALA A 68 -10.87 -7.25 0.07
C ALA A 68 -10.35 -7.23 1.52
N PRO A 69 -9.46 -8.17 1.91
CA PRO A 69 -8.89 -8.17 3.25
C PRO A 69 -8.12 -6.89 3.58
N TYR A 70 -8.36 -6.33 4.78
CA TYR A 70 -7.66 -5.16 5.31
C TYR A 70 -6.13 -5.22 5.18
N THR A 71 -5.54 -6.41 5.35
CA THR A 71 -4.09 -6.59 5.25
C THR A 71 -3.58 -6.33 3.83
N GLN A 72 -4.29 -6.79 2.80
CA GLN A 72 -3.91 -6.57 1.41
C GLN A 72 -4.04 -5.08 1.03
N VAL A 73 -5.16 -4.46 1.40
CA VAL A 73 -5.39 -3.03 1.15
C VAL A 73 -4.33 -2.17 1.87
N ASN A 74 -3.95 -2.54 3.10
CA ASN A 74 -2.87 -1.86 3.82
C ASN A 74 -1.51 -2.00 3.12
N VAL A 75 -1.20 -3.18 2.56
CA VAL A 75 0.04 -3.39 1.80
C VAL A 75 0.05 -2.51 0.55
N ALA A 76 -1.04 -2.51 -0.23
CA ALA A 76 -1.17 -1.68 -1.42
C ALA A 76 -1.00 -0.19 -1.10
N LEU A 77 -1.73 0.31 -0.10
CA LEU A 77 -1.61 1.71 0.34
C LEU A 77 -0.25 2.05 0.92
N GLY A 78 0.41 1.10 1.60
CA GLY A 78 1.77 1.27 2.10
C GLY A 78 2.74 1.52 0.96
N PHE A 79 2.66 0.70 -0.09
CA PHE A 79 3.51 0.82 -1.27
C PHE A 79 3.22 2.11 -2.06
N MET A 80 1.96 2.41 -2.36
CA MET A 80 1.58 3.63 -3.09
C MET A 80 2.03 4.91 -2.37
N LYS A 81 2.03 4.91 -1.03
CA LYS A 81 2.57 6.03 -0.24
C LYS A 81 4.08 6.13 -0.32
N GLU A 82 4.79 5.00 -0.26
CA GLU A 82 6.24 4.97 -0.41
C GLU A 82 6.68 5.47 -1.79
N ARG A 83 5.92 5.12 -2.83
CA ARG A 83 6.19 5.50 -4.22
C ARG A 83 5.63 6.86 -4.64
N GLY A 84 4.88 7.52 -3.77
CA GLY A 84 4.32 8.85 -4.06
C GLY A 84 3.14 8.84 -5.02
N CYS A 85 2.49 7.69 -5.25
CA CYS A 85 1.27 7.61 -6.06
C CYS A 85 0.06 8.25 -5.34
N VAL A 86 0.12 8.34 -4.01
CA VAL A 86 -0.97 8.90 -3.19
C VAL A 86 -0.46 9.82 -2.10
N GLU A 87 -1.30 10.78 -1.73
CA GLU A 87 -1.09 11.70 -0.63
C GLU A 87 -2.08 11.45 0.51
N VAL A 88 -1.75 11.90 1.72
CA VAL A 88 -2.64 11.79 2.88
C VAL A 88 -2.93 13.17 3.47
N HIS A 89 -4.17 13.62 3.35
CA HIS A 89 -4.67 14.87 3.93
C HIS A 89 -5.75 14.57 4.95
N HIS A 90 -5.59 15.05 6.19
CA HIS A 90 -6.57 14.87 7.28
C HIS A 90 -7.12 13.44 7.43
N ARG A 91 -6.25 12.42 7.30
CA ARG A 91 -6.56 10.97 7.37
C ARG A 91 -7.30 10.39 6.16
N ARG A 92 -7.50 11.16 5.09
CA ARG A 92 -8.02 10.67 3.81
C ARG A 92 -6.87 10.53 2.82
N ILE A 93 -7.01 9.58 1.92
CA ILE A 93 -6.05 9.23 0.88
C ILE A 93 -6.54 9.89 -0.40
N PHE A 94 -5.67 10.64 -1.06
CA PHE A 94 -5.94 11.31 -2.33
C PHE A 94 -4.93 10.81 -3.37
N PRO A 95 -5.32 10.71 -4.64
CA PRO A 95 -4.36 10.45 -5.70
C PRO A 95 -3.36 11.62 -5.81
N ALA A 96 -2.10 11.32 -6.10
CA ALA A 96 -1.07 12.34 -6.31
C ALA A 96 -1.05 12.88 -7.76
N SER A 97 -1.79 12.24 -8.67
CA SER A 97 -1.92 12.57 -10.09
C SER A 97 -3.33 12.23 -10.59
N ASP A 98 -3.65 12.63 -11.82
CA ASP A 98 -4.93 12.27 -12.47
C ASP A 98 -4.96 10.84 -13.03
N ILE A 99 -3.86 10.08 -12.90
CA ILE A 99 -3.67 8.73 -13.47
C ILE A 99 -3.06 7.78 -12.42
N VAL A 100 -3.61 7.80 -11.20
CA VAL A 100 -3.05 7.07 -10.06
C VAL A 100 -3.00 5.56 -10.30
N TYR A 101 -3.94 5.03 -11.08
CA TYR A 101 -3.93 3.63 -11.46
C TYR A 101 -2.69 3.29 -12.27
N GLU A 102 -2.43 4.05 -13.35
CA GLU A 102 -1.28 3.86 -14.21
C GLU A 102 0.02 4.04 -13.45
N ASP A 103 0.15 5.10 -12.64
CA ASP A 103 1.35 5.36 -11.84
C ASP A 103 1.64 4.20 -10.87
N ALA A 104 0.61 3.71 -10.18
CA ALA A 104 0.76 2.57 -9.27
C ALA A 104 1.17 1.28 -9.99
N MET A 105 0.61 1.02 -11.18
CA MET A 105 0.96 -0.15 -11.97
C MET A 105 2.36 -0.06 -12.57
N ILE A 106 2.82 1.12 -12.98
CA ILE A 106 4.19 1.34 -13.44
C ILE A 106 5.18 1.00 -12.32
N GLU A 107 4.94 1.49 -11.10
CA GLU A 107 5.79 1.21 -9.94
C GLU A 107 5.77 -0.27 -9.55
N PHE A 108 4.61 -0.93 -9.63
CA PHE A 108 4.51 -2.38 -9.41
C PHE A 108 5.35 -3.15 -10.44
N MET A 109 5.22 -2.82 -11.73
CA MET A 109 5.96 -3.51 -12.80
C MET A 109 7.46 -3.23 -12.70
N HIS A 110 7.86 -2.02 -12.32
CA HIS A 110 9.26 -1.69 -12.06
C HIS A 110 9.88 -2.59 -10.98
N LEU A 111 9.13 -2.94 -9.92
CA LEU A 111 9.58 -3.92 -8.92
C LEU A 111 9.54 -5.38 -9.40
N ALA A 112 8.73 -5.70 -10.41
CA ALA A 112 8.64 -7.06 -10.95
C ALA A 112 9.81 -7.39 -11.90
N ASP A 113 10.42 -6.37 -12.51
CA ASP A 113 11.51 -6.50 -13.49
C ASP A 113 12.92 -6.62 -12.84
N HIS A 114 13.00 -6.59 -11.50
CA HIS A 114 14.25 -6.57 -10.73
C HIS A 114 14.27 -7.62 -9.61
#